data_AF-A0A524NU33-F1
#
_entry.id   AF-A0A524NU33-F1
#
_cell.length_a   1.000
_cell.length_b   1.000
_cell.length_c   1.000
_cell.angle_alpha   90.00
_cell.angle_beta   90.00
_cell.angle_gamma   90.00
#
_symmetry.space_group_name_H-M   'P 1'
#
loop_
_entity.id
_entity.type
_entity.pdbx_description
1 polymer ?
#
loop_
_entity_poly.entity_id
_entity_poly.type
_entity_poly.pdbx_seq_one_letter_code
_entity_poly.pdbx_strand_id
1 'polypeptide(L)'
;MSKKKNVKQADKNLEGIEQALTRSEQFIEDNQKKLTYVLGGLILVLLVVIGGNRYYLKPLNEEAAADMYYAERFFELDSFNLALNGYGTYPGFLNVMDDYRMSKSAKISKYYAGVCFHQLGDHETAIEYLNKFKTNDLLVGAAKYSTLGDAYVELDQLEKAISAYKNGIEKYENNFSSPIMLKKLGIVYEELGQLDQALETYLTIESTYPNSPEGNEIKKYIGRVESKKLL
;
A
#
# COMPACT_ATOMS: atom_id res chain seq x y z
N MET A 1 -8.38 57.26 37.07
CA MET A 1 -9.32 56.15 37.37
C MET A 1 -9.00 54.82 36.66
N SER A 2 -7.95 54.71 35.83
CA SER A 2 -7.66 53.49 35.04
C SER A 2 -7.00 52.33 35.84
N LYS A 3 -6.11 52.64 36.80
CA LYS A 3 -5.41 51.62 37.61
C LYS A 3 -6.35 50.72 38.46
N LYS A 4 -7.42 51.26 39.05
CA LYS A 4 -8.37 50.50 39.90
C LYS A 4 -9.23 49.49 39.11
N LYS A 5 -9.45 49.71 37.81
CA LYS A 5 -10.25 48.83 36.95
C LYS A 5 -9.43 47.61 36.50
N ASN A 6 -8.15 47.82 36.18
CA ASN A 6 -7.20 46.75 35.85
C ASN A 6 -6.89 45.84 37.05
N VAL A 7 -6.81 46.37 38.27
CA VAL A 7 -6.61 45.57 39.50
C VAL A 7 -7.81 44.65 39.75
N LYS A 8 -9.04 45.17 39.71
CA LYS A 8 -10.26 44.35 39.87
C LYS A 8 -10.45 43.26 38.81
N GLN A 9 -9.93 43.48 37.61
CA GLN A 9 -10.00 42.49 36.53
C GLN A 9 -8.90 41.42 36.66
N ALA A 10 -7.71 41.81 37.13
CA ALA A 10 -6.67 40.86 37.52
C ALA A 10 -7.13 39.98 38.69
N ASP A 11 -7.75 40.56 39.72
CA ASP A 11 -8.26 39.82 40.88
C ASP A 11 -9.36 38.83 40.49
N LYS A 12 -10.32 39.22 39.64
CA LYS A 12 -11.34 38.31 39.11
C LYS A 12 -10.78 37.17 38.26
N ASN A 13 -9.74 37.46 37.47
CA ASN A 13 -9.08 36.43 36.68
C ASN A 13 -8.33 35.44 37.58
N LEU A 14 -7.70 35.92 38.66
CA LEU A 14 -7.05 35.08 39.66
C LEU A 14 -8.06 34.22 40.42
N GLU A 15 -9.18 34.78 40.88
CA GLU A 15 -10.28 34.03 41.51
C GLU A 15 -10.85 32.95 40.56
N GLY A 16 -10.99 33.26 39.27
CA GLY A 16 -11.43 32.29 38.26
C GLY A 16 -10.43 31.15 38.04
N ILE A 17 -9.13 31.45 38.08
CA ILE A 17 -8.05 30.46 38.00
C ILE A 17 -8.05 29.58 39.25
N GLU A 18 -8.17 30.16 40.45
CA GLU A 18 -8.22 29.42 41.71
C GLU A 18 -9.43 28.48 41.76
N GLN A 19 -10.62 28.95 41.36
CA GLN A 19 -11.80 28.10 41.30
C GLN A 19 -11.68 26.95 40.30
N ALA A 20 -11.05 27.19 39.14
CA ALA A 20 -10.79 26.15 38.16
C ALA A 20 -9.78 25.10 38.68
N LEU A 21 -8.76 25.55 39.42
CA LEU A 21 -7.79 24.68 40.08
C LEU A 21 -8.47 23.83 41.17
N THR A 22 -9.22 24.44 42.08
CA THR A 22 -9.93 23.72 43.15
C THR A 22 -10.92 22.68 42.59
N ARG A 23 -11.63 22.99 41.50
CA ARG A 23 -12.51 22.02 40.82
C ARG A 23 -11.75 20.86 40.20
N SER A 24 -10.57 21.12 39.64
CA SER A 24 -9.71 20.08 39.06
C SER A 24 -9.11 19.19 40.15
N GLU A 25 -8.68 19.78 41.26
CA GLU A 25 -8.19 19.06 42.45
C GLU A 25 -9.28 18.17 43.05
N GLN A 26 -10.48 18.73 43.30
CA GLN A 26 -11.63 17.96 43.80
C GLN A 26 -12.00 16.83 42.86
N PHE A 27 -12.01 17.05 41.54
CA PHE A 27 -12.30 15.99 40.58
C PHE A 27 -11.28 14.86 40.62
N ILE A 28 -9.98 15.20 40.71
CA ILE A 28 -8.90 14.20 40.80
C ILE A 28 -9.01 13.42 42.11
N GLU A 29 -9.30 14.10 43.22
CA GLU A 29 -9.47 13.47 44.53
C GLU A 29 -10.68 12.52 44.55
N ASP A 30 -11.84 13.00 44.10
CA ASP A 30 -13.09 12.22 44.01
C ASP A 30 -12.95 10.99 43.10
N ASN A 31 -12.11 11.08 42.07
CA ASN A 31 -11.91 10.02 41.09
C ASN A 31 -10.55 9.32 41.20
N GLN A 32 -9.77 9.56 42.27
CA GLN A 32 -8.37 9.14 42.36
C GLN A 32 -8.20 7.64 42.06
N LYS A 33 -9.01 6.78 42.69
CA LYS A 33 -8.96 5.32 42.46
C LYS A 33 -9.27 4.94 41.00
N LYS A 34 -10.30 5.57 40.40
CA LYS A 34 -10.66 5.32 38.99
C LYS A 34 -9.55 5.77 38.06
N LEU A 35 -8.99 6.96 38.30
CA LEU A 35 -7.86 7.49 37.53
C LEU A 35 -6.62 6.60 37.66
N THR A 36 -6.32 6.10 38.86
CA THR A 36 -5.22 5.13 39.07
C THR A 36 -5.46 3.82 38.33
N TYR A 37 -6.69 3.28 38.32
CA TYR A 37 -6.99 2.07 37.54
C TYR A 37 -6.92 2.31 36.03
N VAL A 38 -7.41 3.45 35.54
CA VAL A 38 -7.28 3.83 34.13
C VAL A 38 -5.81 3.96 33.74
N LEU A 39 -5.01 4.68 34.53
CA LEU A 39 -3.58 4.85 34.29
C LEU A 39 -2.83 3.52 34.36
N GLY A 40 -3.10 2.69 35.36
CA GLY A 40 -2.52 1.35 35.49
C GLY A 40 -2.88 0.45 34.32
N GLY A 41 -4.13 0.50 33.87
CA GLY A 41 -4.60 -0.21 32.66
C GLY A 41 -3.89 0.25 31.40
N LEU A 42 -3.73 1.57 31.21
CA LEU A 42 -2.98 2.14 30.07
C LEU A 42 -1.50 1.70 30.09
N ILE A 43 -0.85 1.71 31.26
CA ILE A 43 0.53 1.24 31.42
C ILE A 43 0.63 -0.26 31.11
N LEU A 44 -0.32 -1.07 31.59
CA LEU A 44 -0.35 -2.51 31.31
C LEU A 44 -0.49 -2.78 29.80
N VAL A 45 -1.41 -2.08 29.12
CA VAL A 45 -1.56 -2.19 27.66
C VAL A 45 -0.28 -1.80 26.95
N LEU A 46 0.36 -0.69 27.36
CA LEU A 46 1.63 -0.25 26.78
C LEU A 46 2.73 -1.31 26.94
N LEU A 47 2.85 -1.92 28.13
CA LEU A 47 3.83 -2.98 28.40
C LEU A 47 3.57 -4.23 27.56
N VAL A 48 2.31 -4.63 27.38
CA VAL A 48 1.94 -5.75 26.50
C VAL A 48 2.30 -5.45 25.05
N VAL A 49 2.03 -4.24 24.56
CA VAL A 49 2.37 -3.82 23.20
C VAL A 49 3.89 -3.82 22.99
N ILE A 50 4.65 -3.19 23.90
CA ILE A 50 6.11 -3.12 23.80
C ILE A 50 6.74 -4.52 23.93
N GLY A 51 6.31 -5.30 24.93
CA GLY A 51 6.80 -6.65 25.18
C GLY A 51 6.49 -7.59 24.02
N GLY A 52 5.24 -7.61 23.55
CA GLY A 52 4.82 -8.40 22.40
C GLY A 52 5.58 -8.01 21.12
N ASN A 53 5.80 -6.71 20.89
CA ASN A 53 6.57 -6.28 19.72
C ASN A 53 8.05 -6.71 19.80
N ARG A 54 8.69 -6.52 20.96
CA ARG A 54 10.14 -6.78 21.13
C ARG A 54 10.48 -8.27 21.22
N TYR A 55 9.69 -9.05 21.95
CA TYR A 55 10.02 -10.44 22.28
C TYR A 55 9.28 -11.48 21.43
N TYR A 56 8.21 -11.09 20.73
CA TYR A 56 7.46 -12.01 19.86
C TYR A 56 7.51 -11.56 18.40
N LEU A 57 7.00 -10.38 18.06
CA LEU A 57 6.92 -9.96 16.66
C LEU A 57 8.28 -9.73 16.03
N LYS A 58 9.23 -9.10 16.72
CA LYS A 58 10.57 -8.86 16.17
C LYS A 58 11.28 -10.17 15.76
N PRO A 59 11.48 -11.17 16.63
CA PRO A 59 12.13 -12.41 16.22
C PRO A 59 11.33 -13.16 15.15
N LEU A 60 9.99 -13.18 15.25
CA LEU A 60 9.13 -13.77 14.22
C LEU A 60 9.36 -13.13 12.83
N ASN A 61 9.53 -11.81 12.76
CA ASN A 61 9.80 -11.12 11.51
C ASN A 61 11.21 -11.39 10.97
N GLU A 62 12.20 -11.55 11.85
CA GLU A 62 13.57 -11.88 11.46
C GLU A 62 13.65 -13.30 10.88
N GLU A 63 13.02 -14.27 11.53
CA GLU A 63 12.92 -15.66 11.06
C GLU A 63 12.13 -15.76 9.74
N ALA A 64 10.95 -15.12 9.68
CA ALA A 64 10.15 -15.10 8.47
C ALA A 64 10.87 -14.43 7.28
N ALA A 65 11.71 -13.42 7.52
CA ALA A 65 12.52 -12.80 6.48
C ALA A 65 13.66 -13.72 6.01
N ALA A 66 14.31 -14.45 6.92
CA ALA A 66 15.34 -15.41 6.58
C ALA A 66 14.79 -16.58 5.74
N ASP A 67 13.58 -17.05 6.06
CA ASP A 67 12.92 -18.09 5.28
C ASP A 67 12.45 -17.57 3.91
N MET A 68 11.85 -16.38 3.87
CA MET A 68 11.40 -15.75 2.63
C MET A 68 12.55 -15.44 1.66
N TYR A 69 13.76 -15.23 2.16
CA TYR A 69 14.94 -14.97 1.32
C TYR A 69 15.11 -16.02 0.22
N TYR A 70 14.91 -17.31 0.50
CA TYR A 70 15.06 -18.34 -0.51
C TYR A 70 13.97 -18.28 -1.59
N ALA A 71 12.73 -17.99 -1.19
CA ALA A 71 11.63 -17.78 -2.12
C ALA A 71 11.91 -16.58 -3.05
N GLU A 72 12.42 -15.47 -2.50
CA GLU A 72 12.84 -14.30 -3.30
C GLU A 72 13.98 -14.65 -4.26
N ARG A 73 14.96 -15.46 -3.84
CA ARG A 73 16.03 -15.93 -4.73
C ARG A 73 15.53 -16.79 -5.88
N PHE A 74 14.56 -17.68 -5.64
CA PHE A 74 13.93 -18.44 -6.73
C PHE A 74 13.13 -17.52 -7.66
N PHE A 75 12.44 -16.51 -7.09
CA PHE A 75 11.68 -15.52 -7.85
C PHE A 75 12.57 -14.71 -8.79
N GLU A 76 13.72 -14.23 -8.30
CA GLU A 76 14.72 -13.50 -9.10
C GLU A 76 15.34 -14.32 -10.23
N LEU A 77 15.28 -15.65 -10.15
CA LEU A 77 15.75 -16.59 -11.17
C LEU A 77 14.60 -17.09 -12.07
N ASP A 78 13.45 -16.40 -12.07
CA ASP A 78 12.22 -16.75 -12.78
C ASP A 78 11.72 -18.19 -12.50
N SER A 79 12.17 -18.78 -11.39
CA SER A 79 11.79 -20.12 -10.96
C SER A 79 10.51 -20.07 -10.13
N PHE A 80 9.43 -19.53 -10.73
CA PHE A 80 8.20 -19.15 -10.01
C PHE A 80 7.54 -20.32 -9.26
N ASN A 81 7.60 -21.54 -9.79
CA ASN A 81 7.07 -22.71 -9.08
C ASN A 81 7.85 -23.02 -7.79
N LEU A 82 9.18 -22.87 -7.82
CA LEU A 82 10.03 -23.04 -6.63
C LEU A 82 9.88 -21.86 -5.67
N ALA A 83 9.74 -20.65 -6.20
CA ALA A 83 9.48 -19.47 -5.39
C ALA A 83 8.16 -19.58 -4.62
N LEU A 84 7.13 -20.13 -5.25
CA LEU A 84 5.82 -20.32 -4.66
C LEU A 84 5.80 -21.46 -3.62
N ASN A 85 6.32 -22.64 -4.00
CA ASN A 85 6.14 -23.89 -3.25
C ASN A 85 7.37 -24.31 -2.41
N GLY A 86 8.52 -23.67 -2.61
CA GLY A 86 9.78 -24.05 -2.00
C GLY A 86 10.46 -25.24 -2.67
N TYR A 87 11.59 -25.66 -2.10
CA TYR A 87 12.34 -26.83 -2.53
C TYR A 87 13.12 -27.44 -1.36
N GLY A 88 12.83 -28.70 -1.03
CA GLY A 88 13.50 -29.40 0.08
C GLY A 88 13.26 -28.69 1.40
N THR A 89 14.33 -28.18 2.03
CA THR A 89 14.26 -27.41 3.29
C THR A 89 14.10 -25.90 3.06
N TYR A 90 14.08 -25.43 1.82
CA TYR A 90 13.94 -24.01 1.50
C TYR A 90 12.46 -23.67 1.28
N PRO A 91 11.85 -22.82 2.14
CA PRO A 91 10.43 -22.51 2.05
C PRO A 91 10.12 -21.61 0.85
N GLY A 92 8.93 -21.79 0.28
CA GLY A 92 8.34 -20.90 -0.71
C GLY A 92 7.44 -19.84 -0.06
N PHE A 93 6.92 -18.92 -0.87
CA PHE A 93 6.01 -17.87 -0.41
C PHE A 93 4.75 -18.42 0.26
N LEU A 94 4.23 -19.59 -0.18
CA LEU A 94 3.09 -20.23 0.46
C LEU A 94 3.42 -20.67 1.89
N ASN A 95 4.60 -21.30 2.10
CA ASN A 95 5.04 -21.71 3.43
C ASN A 95 5.21 -20.50 4.35
N VAL A 96 5.88 -19.44 3.87
CA VAL A 96 6.09 -18.21 4.65
C VAL A 96 4.76 -17.60 5.10
N MET A 97 3.73 -17.63 4.24
CA MET A 97 2.40 -17.14 4.58
C MET A 97 1.71 -17.97 5.66
N ASP A 98 1.86 -19.29 5.61
CA ASP A 98 1.21 -20.20 6.55
C ASP A 98 1.89 -20.26 7.90
N ASP A 99 3.23 -20.29 7.92
CA ASP A 99 4.02 -20.44 9.14
C ASP A 99 4.16 -19.10 9.89
N TYR A 100 4.23 -17.99 9.16
CA TYR A 100 4.51 -16.66 9.74
C TYR A 100 3.38 -15.65 9.55
N ARG A 101 2.11 -16.08 9.67
CA ARG A 101 0.89 -15.29 9.37
C ARG A 101 0.86 -13.84 9.87
N MET A 102 1.50 -13.56 11.00
CA MET A 102 1.54 -12.23 11.64
C MET A 102 2.75 -11.37 11.24
N SER A 103 3.67 -11.91 10.46
CA SER A 103 4.88 -11.23 10.01
C SER A 103 4.63 -10.32 8.80
N LYS A 104 5.54 -9.36 8.60
CA LYS A 104 5.61 -8.54 7.40
C LYS A 104 5.97 -9.38 6.17
N SER A 105 6.82 -10.40 6.34
CA SER A 105 7.21 -11.34 5.28
C SER A 105 6.01 -12.11 4.74
N ALA A 106 5.15 -12.66 5.60
CA ALA A 106 3.91 -13.29 5.18
C ALA A 106 2.97 -12.31 4.46
N LYS A 107 2.95 -11.04 4.89
CA LYS A 107 2.14 -10.02 4.21
C LYS A 107 2.64 -9.76 2.78
N ILE A 108 3.93 -9.54 2.57
CA ILE A 108 4.50 -9.28 1.23
C ILE A 108 4.54 -10.56 0.37
N SER A 109 4.65 -11.74 0.97
CA SER A 109 4.57 -13.03 0.27
C SER A 109 3.26 -13.21 -0.49
N LYS A 110 2.15 -12.57 -0.07
CA LYS A 110 0.90 -12.55 -0.84
C LYS A 110 1.05 -11.87 -2.19
N TYR A 111 1.80 -10.76 -2.25
CA TYR A 111 2.09 -10.08 -3.50
C TYR A 111 2.93 -10.97 -4.41
N TYR A 112 4.05 -11.50 -3.89
CA TYR A 112 4.92 -12.36 -4.67
C TYR A 112 4.22 -13.63 -5.16
N ALA A 113 3.40 -14.28 -4.32
CA ALA A 113 2.58 -15.42 -4.72
C ALA A 113 1.64 -15.05 -5.87
N GLY A 114 0.97 -13.90 -5.77
CA GLY A 114 0.14 -13.38 -6.86
C GLY A 114 0.89 -13.19 -8.17
N VAL A 115 2.11 -12.64 -8.12
CA VAL A 115 2.97 -12.53 -9.31
C VAL A 115 3.41 -13.91 -9.81
N CYS A 116 3.79 -14.84 -8.93
CA CYS A 116 4.16 -16.21 -9.32
C CYS A 116 3.02 -16.92 -10.04
N PHE A 117 1.79 -16.86 -9.50
CA PHE A 117 0.62 -17.45 -10.13
C PHE A 117 0.37 -16.86 -11.52
N HIS A 118 0.48 -15.53 -11.67
CA HIS A 118 0.33 -14.87 -12.97
C HIS A 118 1.37 -15.38 -13.97
N GLN A 119 2.64 -15.47 -13.58
CA GLN A 119 3.72 -15.96 -14.44
C GLN A 119 3.60 -17.46 -14.78
N LEU A 120 2.91 -18.23 -13.95
CA LEU A 120 2.60 -19.64 -14.19
C LEU A 120 1.32 -19.83 -15.03
N GLY A 121 0.64 -18.76 -15.43
CA GLY A 121 -0.60 -18.80 -16.21
C GLY A 121 -1.89 -18.96 -15.40
N ASP A 122 -1.80 -19.01 -14.06
CA ASP A 122 -2.97 -19.08 -13.17
C ASP A 122 -3.40 -17.66 -12.77
N HIS A 123 -4.04 -16.99 -13.72
CA HIS A 123 -4.39 -15.58 -13.60
C HIS A 123 -5.52 -15.33 -12.59
N GLU A 124 -6.48 -16.25 -12.46
CA GLU A 124 -7.54 -16.18 -11.46
C GLU A 124 -6.98 -16.21 -10.04
N THR A 125 -6.07 -17.15 -9.74
CA THR A 125 -5.44 -17.25 -8.43
C THR A 125 -4.54 -16.04 -8.17
N ALA A 126 -3.83 -15.54 -9.21
CA ALA A 126 -3.07 -14.31 -9.11
C ALA A 126 -3.93 -13.13 -8.63
N ILE A 127 -5.10 -12.95 -9.25
CA ILE A 127 -6.06 -11.90 -8.88
C ILE A 127 -6.53 -12.06 -7.43
N GLU A 128 -6.79 -13.28 -6.96
CA GLU A 128 -7.19 -13.54 -5.58
C GLU A 128 -6.13 -13.06 -4.58
N TYR A 129 -4.87 -13.46 -4.78
CA TYR A 129 -3.76 -13.10 -3.91
C TYR A 129 -3.47 -11.60 -3.93
N LEU A 130 -3.43 -11.00 -5.12
CA LEU A 130 -3.17 -9.57 -5.28
C LEU A 130 -4.29 -8.72 -4.65
N ASN A 131 -5.56 -9.10 -4.79
CA ASN A 131 -6.67 -8.38 -4.14
C ASN A 131 -6.62 -8.44 -2.61
N LYS A 132 -6.20 -9.57 -2.04
CA LYS A 132 -6.01 -9.73 -0.59
C LYS A 132 -4.79 -8.98 -0.06
N PHE A 133 -3.81 -8.67 -0.92
CA PHE A 133 -2.64 -7.89 -0.55
C PHE A 133 -2.94 -6.38 -0.45
N LYS A 134 -2.47 -5.76 0.64
CA LYS A 134 -2.64 -4.33 0.93
C LYS A 134 -1.30 -3.70 1.30
N THR A 135 -0.91 -2.63 0.61
CA THR A 135 0.32 -1.89 0.92
C THR A 135 0.10 -0.39 0.78
N ASN A 136 0.93 0.38 1.48
CA ASN A 136 1.08 1.82 1.28
C ASN A 136 2.43 2.16 0.62
N ASP A 137 3.25 1.14 0.34
CA ASP A 137 4.48 1.32 -0.42
C ASP A 137 4.14 1.69 -1.87
N LEU A 138 4.76 2.75 -2.37
CA LEU A 138 4.47 3.31 -3.69
C LEU A 138 4.80 2.33 -4.82
N LEU A 139 5.98 1.71 -4.78
CA LEU A 139 6.45 0.87 -5.88
C LEU A 139 5.75 -0.49 -5.86
N VAL A 140 5.64 -1.12 -4.68
CA VAL A 140 4.95 -2.41 -4.54
C VAL A 140 3.46 -2.25 -4.81
N GLY A 141 2.87 -1.12 -4.40
CA GLY A 141 1.47 -0.80 -4.69
C GLY A 141 1.22 -0.65 -6.19
N ALA A 142 2.03 0.14 -6.89
CA ALA A 142 1.93 0.28 -8.34
C ALA A 142 2.14 -1.06 -9.06
N ALA A 143 3.16 -1.84 -8.66
CA ALA A 143 3.44 -3.15 -9.25
C ALA A 143 2.27 -4.12 -9.08
N LYS A 144 1.65 -4.18 -7.89
CA LYS A 144 0.42 -4.97 -7.65
C LYS A 144 -0.67 -4.63 -8.66
N TYR A 145 -0.97 -3.34 -8.86
CA TYR A 145 -2.05 -2.94 -9.77
C TYR A 145 -1.69 -3.13 -11.25
N SER A 146 -0.42 -2.99 -11.61
CA SER A 146 0.10 -3.36 -12.93
C SER A 146 -0.13 -4.85 -13.21
N THR A 147 0.29 -5.74 -12.30
CA THR A 147 0.09 -7.20 -12.45
C THR A 147 -1.39 -7.60 -12.40
N LEU A 148 -2.22 -6.93 -11.61
CA LEU A 148 -3.67 -7.14 -11.64
C LEU A 148 -4.25 -6.80 -13.02
N GLY A 149 -3.83 -5.67 -13.59
CA GLY A 149 -4.24 -5.29 -14.93
C GLY A 149 -3.81 -6.32 -15.97
N ASP A 150 -2.55 -6.77 -15.91
CA ASP A 150 -2.02 -7.80 -16.82
C ASP A 150 -2.82 -9.10 -16.70
N ALA A 151 -3.07 -9.59 -15.47
CA ALA A 151 -3.86 -10.79 -15.25
C ALA A 151 -5.31 -10.67 -15.77
N TYR A 152 -5.92 -9.49 -15.70
CA TYR A 152 -7.22 -9.27 -16.31
C TYR A 152 -7.17 -9.24 -17.85
N VAL A 153 -6.10 -8.72 -18.44
CA VAL A 153 -5.90 -8.76 -19.91
C VAL A 153 -5.78 -10.21 -20.39
N GLU A 154 -4.97 -11.03 -19.73
CA GLU A 154 -4.80 -12.44 -20.10
C GLU A 154 -6.11 -13.26 -19.99
N LEU A 155 -7.06 -12.79 -19.18
CA LEU A 155 -8.40 -13.38 -19.04
C LEU A 155 -9.45 -12.74 -19.95
N ASP A 156 -9.06 -11.85 -20.87
CA ASP A 156 -9.95 -11.09 -21.76
C ASP A 156 -10.98 -10.22 -20.99
N GLN A 157 -10.62 -9.78 -19.78
CA GLN A 157 -11.45 -8.94 -18.91
C GLN A 157 -11.00 -7.48 -18.99
N LEU A 158 -11.02 -6.91 -20.20
CA LEU A 158 -10.39 -5.64 -20.54
C LEU A 158 -10.89 -4.43 -19.70
N GLU A 159 -12.18 -4.35 -19.37
CA GLU A 159 -12.72 -3.27 -18.53
C GLU A 159 -12.21 -3.34 -17.09
N LYS A 160 -11.97 -4.56 -16.57
CA LYS A 160 -11.35 -4.74 -15.25
C LYS A 160 -9.87 -4.40 -15.30
N ALA A 161 -9.19 -4.71 -16.40
CA ALA A 161 -7.80 -4.30 -16.62
C ALA A 161 -7.67 -2.77 -16.59
N ILE A 162 -8.54 -2.05 -17.32
CA ILE A 162 -8.61 -0.58 -17.28
C ILE A 162 -8.76 -0.08 -15.84
N SER A 163 -9.71 -0.67 -15.10
CA SER A 163 -9.97 -0.29 -13.71
C SER A 163 -8.74 -0.53 -12.81
N ALA A 164 -8.03 -1.64 -13.00
CA ALA A 164 -6.82 -1.96 -12.25
C ALA A 164 -5.69 -0.95 -12.55
N TYR A 165 -5.40 -0.67 -13.83
CA TYR A 165 -4.36 0.30 -14.19
C TYR A 165 -4.67 1.70 -13.68
N LYS A 166 -5.91 2.19 -13.88
CA LYS A 166 -6.32 3.52 -13.39
C LYS A 166 -6.18 3.64 -11.87
N ASN A 167 -6.63 2.63 -11.12
CA ASN A 167 -6.48 2.60 -9.67
C ASN A 167 -5.00 2.61 -9.24
N GLY A 168 -4.14 1.90 -9.97
CA GLY A 168 -2.69 1.90 -9.74
C GLY A 168 -2.07 3.27 -9.95
N ILE A 169 -2.40 3.92 -11.08
CA ILE A 169 -1.91 5.26 -11.44
C ILE A 169 -2.39 6.29 -10.42
N GLU A 170 -3.68 6.28 -10.06
CA GLU A 170 -4.27 7.26 -9.13
C GLU A 170 -3.72 7.12 -7.70
N LYS A 171 -3.58 5.87 -7.21
CA LYS A 171 -3.23 5.63 -5.81
C LYS A 171 -1.73 5.58 -5.55
N TYR A 172 -0.94 5.20 -6.55
CA TYR A 172 0.50 4.98 -6.41
C TYR A 172 1.28 5.68 -7.52
N GLU A 173 0.85 6.89 -7.89
CA GLU A 173 1.51 7.68 -8.92
C GLU A 173 3.00 7.86 -8.65
N ASN A 174 3.84 7.53 -9.63
CA ASN A 174 5.28 7.77 -9.56
C ASN A 174 5.92 7.75 -10.96
N ASN A 175 7.07 8.41 -11.09
CA ASN A 175 7.78 8.57 -12.36
C ASN A 175 8.32 7.28 -12.98
N PHE A 176 8.31 6.16 -12.23
CA PHE A 176 8.81 4.88 -12.71
C PHE A 176 7.67 3.98 -13.23
N SER A 177 6.61 3.81 -12.43
CA SER A 177 5.54 2.83 -12.72
C SER A 177 4.33 3.43 -13.44
N SER A 178 4.05 4.72 -13.24
CA SER A 178 2.93 5.39 -13.91
C SER A 178 3.02 5.35 -15.44
N PRO A 179 4.15 5.71 -16.09
CA PRO A 179 4.24 5.66 -17.55
C PRO A 179 4.04 4.24 -18.11
N ILE A 180 4.56 3.22 -17.42
CA ILE A 180 4.35 1.80 -17.78
C ILE A 180 2.86 1.46 -17.77
N MET A 181 2.15 1.76 -16.68
CA MET A 181 0.71 1.46 -16.56
C MET A 181 -0.14 2.29 -17.52
N LEU A 182 0.19 3.56 -17.75
CA LEU A 182 -0.48 4.39 -18.75
C LEU A 182 -0.33 3.81 -20.16
N LYS A 183 0.87 3.33 -20.52
CA LYS A 183 1.08 2.71 -21.82
C LYS A 183 0.23 1.45 -21.98
N LYS A 184 0.22 0.57 -20.96
CA LYS A 184 -0.64 -0.63 -20.94
C LYS A 184 -2.13 -0.26 -21.04
N LEU A 185 -2.57 0.75 -20.29
CA LEU A 185 -3.94 1.27 -20.33
C LEU A 185 -4.32 1.75 -21.74
N GLY A 186 -3.45 2.51 -22.40
CA GLY A 186 -3.69 2.97 -23.77
C GLY A 186 -3.78 1.82 -24.77
N ILE A 187 -2.99 0.76 -24.60
CA ILE A 187 -3.05 -0.45 -25.45
C ILE A 187 -4.41 -1.15 -25.27
N VAL A 188 -4.88 -1.31 -24.03
CA VAL A 188 -6.19 -1.91 -23.75
C VAL A 188 -7.33 -1.05 -24.31
N TYR A 189 -7.21 0.29 -24.25
CA TYR A 189 -8.17 1.17 -24.92
C TYR A 189 -8.18 1.00 -26.44
N GLU A 190 -7.02 0.81 -27.08
CA GLU A 190 -6.97 0.50 -28.52
C GLU A 190 -7.67 -0.82 -28.85
N GLU A 191 -7.49 -1.85 -28.01
CA GLU A 191 -8.10 -3.17 -28.19
C GLU A 191 -9.63 -3.13 -28.09
N LEU A 192 -10.16 -2.31 -27.19
CA LEU A 192 -11.60 -2.04 -27.07
C LEU A 192 -12.13 -1.06 -28.14
N GLY A 193 -11.29 -0.56 -29.05
CA GLY A 193 -11.67 0.45 -30.04
C GLY A 193 -11.92 1.84 -29.47
N GLN A 194 -11.56 2.08 -28.20
CA GLN A 194 -11.69 3.36 -27.49
C GLN A 194 -10.54 4.31 -27.85
N LEU A 195 -10.43 4.64 -29.14
CA LEU A 195 -9.29 5.36 -29.71
C LEU A 195 -9.08 6.76 -29.11
N ASP A 196 -10.14 7.47 -28.73
CA ASP A 196 -10.03 8.77 -28.06
C ASP A 196 -9.32 8.66 -26.71
N GLN A 197 -9.73 7.67 -25.90
CA GLN A 197 -9.15 7.43 -24.56
C GLN A 197 -7.71 6.92 -24.67
N ALA A 198 -7.41 6.09 -25.68
CA ALA A 198 -6.05 5.67 -25.97
C ALA A 198 -5.15 6.87 -26.29
N LEU A 199 -5.60 7.76 -27.18
CA LEU A 199 -4.85 8.95 -27.56
C LEU A 199 -4.60 9.88 -26.37
N GLU A 200 -5.63 10.16 -25.57
CA GLU A 200 -5.50 10.99 -24.36
C GLU A 200 -4.47 10.41 -23.37
N THR A 201 -4.52 9.09 -23.17
CA THR A 201 -3.60 8.37 -22.29
C THR A 201 -2.15 8.48 -22.79
N TYR A 202 -1.92 8.33 -24.09
CA TYR A 202 -0.59 8.45 -24.68
C TYR A 202 -0.05 9.90 -24.64
N LEU A 203 -0.91 10.89 -24.86
CA LEU A 203 -0.54 12.31 -24.72
C LEU A 203 -0.18 12.67 -23.26
N THR A 204 -0.81 12.01 -22.29
CA THR A 204 -0.41 12.16 -20.88
C THR A 204 1.01 11.67 -20.64
N ILE A 205 1.42 10.55 -21.25
CA ILE A 205 2.80 10.06 -21.16
C ILE A 205 3.77 11.04 -21.82
N GLU A 206 3.46 11.53 -23.02
CA GLU A 206 4.31 12.49 -23.74
C GLU A 206 4.55 13.77 -22.94
N SER A 207 3.50 14.30 -22.30
CA SER A 207 3.56 15.55 -21.55
C SER A 207 4.15 15.40 -20.14
N THR A 208 3.79 14.33 -19.44
CA THR A 208 4.10 14.17 -18.00
C THR A 208 5.37 13.36 -17.76
N TYR A 209 5.65 12.38 -18.62
CA TYR A 209 6.81 11.48 -18.47
C TYR A 209 7.70 11.46 -19.72
N PRO A 210 8.09 12.62 -20.30
CA PRO A 210 8.81 12.69 -21.58
C PRO A 210 10.18 11.99 -21.56
N ASN A 211 10.82 11.90 -20.39
CA ASN A 211 12.15 11.29 -20.22
C ASN A 211 12.10 9.81 -19.80
N SER A 212 10.90 9.23 -19.65
CA SER A 212 10.74 7.80 -19.36
C SER A 212 11.03 6.96 -20.61
N PRO A 213 11.37 5.66 -20.47
CA PRO A 213 11.45 4.74 -21.61
C PRO A 213 10.19 4.77 -22.48
N GLU A 214 9.01 4.83 -21.86
CA GLU A 214 7.71 4.90 -22.55
C GLU A 214 7.54 6.23 -23.29
N GLY A 215 7.92 7.35 -22.65
CA GLY A 215 7.88 8.69 -23.26
C GLY A 215 8.76 8.80 -24.50
N ASN A 216 9.93 8.15 -24.51
CA ASN A 216 10.82 8.16 -25.67
C ASN A 216 10.21 7.49 -26.92
N GLU A 217 9.35 6.50 -26.75
CA GLU A 217 8.72 5.77 -27.85
C GLU A 217 7.25 6.17 -28.11
N ILE A 218 6.65 7.01 -27.25
CA ILE A 218 5.20 7.22 -27.23
C ILE A 218 4.63 7.80 -28.52
N LYS A 219 5.41 8.61 -29.25
CA LYS A 219 5.00 9.21 -30.54
C LYS A 219 4.60 8.16 -31.57
N LYS A 220 5.19 6.96 -31.52
CA LYS A 220 4.81 5.82 -32.37
C LYS A 220 3.37 5.38 -32.09
N TYR A 221 2.98 5.34 -30.82
CA TYR A 221 1.66 4.90 -30.38
C TYR A 221 0.61 5.97 -30.71
N ILE A 222 0.93 7.25 -30.49
CA ILE A 222 0.10 8.41 -30.88
C ILE A 222 -0.21 8.36 -32.38
N GLY A 223 0.83 8.32 -33.23
CA GLY A 223 0.64 8.30 -34.69
C GLY A 223 -0.14 7.08 -35.18
N ARG A 224 0.00 5.92 -34.53
CA ARG A 224 -0.79 4.72 -34.82
C ARG A 224 -2.27 4.93 -34.53
N VAL A 225 -2.61 5.48 -33.37
CA VAL A 225 -4.01 5.74 -32.98
C VAL A 225 -4.63 6.79 -33.88
N GLU A 226 -3.93 7.89 -34.16
CA GLU A 226 -4.40 8.93 -35.08
C GLU A 226 -4.70 8.37 -36.47
N SER A 227 -3.81 7.51 -37.00
CA SER A 227 -4.04 6.86 -38.29
C SER A 227 -5.29 5.98 -38.29
N LYS A 228 -5.52 5.22 -37.21
CA LYS A 228 -6.73 4.38 -37.06
C LYS A 228 -8.02 5.21 -37.03
N LYS A 229 -7.98 6.44 -36.49
CA LYS A 229 -9.15 7.34 -36.42
C LYS A 229 -9.52 7.97 -37.77
N LEU A 230 -8.63 7.91 -38.76
CA LEU A 230 -8.86 8.46 -40.10
C LEU A 230 -9.47 7.44 -41.08
N LEU A 231 -9.55 6.16 -40.69
CA LEU A 231 -10.16 5.06 -41.45
C LEU A 231 -11.62 4.87 -41.05
#